data_AF-X1A837-F1
#
_entry.id   AF-X1A837-F1
#
_cell.length_a   1.000
_cell.length_b   1.000
_cell.length_c   1.000
_cell.angle_alpha   90.00
_cell.angle_beta   90.00
_cell.angle_gamma   90.00
#
_symmetry.space_group_name_H-M   'P 1'
#
loop_
_entity.id
_entity.type
_entity.pdbx_description
1 polymer ?
#
loop_
_entity_poly.entity_id
_entity_poly.type
_entity_poly.pdbx_seq_one_letter_code
_entity_poly.pdbx_strand_id
1 'polypeptide(L)' 'MPLKTPEEYLESIKRPVNLYMFGEKVEEFWNHPIIKPSINTVMKIYELAQIDEYKDI' A
#
# COMPACT_ATOMS: atom_id res chain seq x y z
N MET A 1 16.65 -7.56 -5.41
CA MET A 1 16.38 -7.09 -4.03
C MET A 1 15.20 -7.88 -3.51
N PRO A 2 15.16 -8.26 -2.22
CA PRO A 2 13.94 -8.82 -1.64
C PRO A 2 12.79 -7.81 -1.81
N LEU A 3 11.57 -8.31 -2.01
CA LEU A 3 10.37 -7.47 -1.96
C LEU A 3 10.24 -6.87 -0.55
N LYS A 4 9.63 -5.68 -0.47
CA LYS A 4 9.35 -5.01 0.79
C LYS A 4 8.46 -5.87 1.69
N THR A 5 8.58 -5.73 3.01
CA THR A 5 7.50 -6.18 3.91
C THR A 5 6.24 -5.32 3.71
N PRO A 6 5.07 -5.78 4.16
CA PRO A 6 3.85 -4.98 4.15
C PRO A 6 4.04 -3.60 4.81
N GLU A 7 4.75 -3.54 5.93
CA GLU A 7 5.04 -2.32 6.69
C GLU A 7 5.99 -1.40 5.92
N GLU A 8 7.05 -1.95 5.33
CA GLU A 8 7.97 -1.18 4.49
C GLU A 8 7.27 -0.62 3.24
N TYR A 9 6.31 -1.35 2.68
CA TYR A 9 5.45 -0.82 1.61
C TYR A 9 4.61 0.35 2.11
N LEU A 10 3.89 0.17 3.23
CA LEU A 10 3.04 1.21 3.82
C LEU A 10 3.84 2.48 4.13
N GLU A 11 5.00 2.35 4.76
CA GLU A 11 5.88 3.50 5.03
C GLU A 11 6.36 4.16 3.74
N SER A 12 6.67 3.39 2.69
CA SER A 12 7.16 3.96 1.44
C SER A 12 6.13 4.75 0.64
N ILE A 13 4.84 4.55 0.91
CA ILE A 13 3.75 5.31 0.29
C ILE A 13 3.32 6.52 1.14
N LYS A 14 3.75 6.62 2.40
CA LYS A 14 3.51 7.79 3.26
C LYS A 14 4.34 8.99 2.81
N ARG A 15 3.87 9.62 1.74
CA ARG A 15 4.49 10.81 1.15
C ARG A 15 3.41 11.73 0.58
N PRO A 16 3.67 13.03 0.51
CA PRO A 16 2.78 13.96 -0.19
C PRO A 16 2.60 13.52 -1.65
N VAL A 17 1.35 13.55 -2.11
CA VAL A 17 0.97 13.29 -3.50
C VAL A 17 -0.06 14.31 -3.94
N ASN A 18 -0.11 14.58 -5.24
CA ASN A 18 -1.16 15.40 -5.83
C ASN A 18 -2.41 14.54 -6.05
N LEU A 19 -3.08 14.19 -4.95
CA LEU A 19 -4.31 13.39 -4.95
C LEU A 19 -5.50 14.27 -4.59
N TYR A 20 -6.55 14.18 -5.40
CA TYR A 20 -7.79 14.92 -5.19
C TYR A 20 -8.99 13.96 -5.31
N MET A 21 -9.95 14.10 -4.41
CA MET A 21 -11.19 13.33 -4.40
C MET A 21 -12.35 14.28 -4.09
N PHE A 22 -13.45 14.18 -4.85
CA PHE A 22 -14.65 15.02 -4.66
C PHE A 22 -14.37 16.53 -4.64
N GLY A 23 -13.34 16.98 -5.37
CA GLY A 23 -12.96 18.40 -5.44
C GLY A 23 -12.01 18.88 -4.34
N GLU A 24 -11.63 18.01 -3.40
CA GLU A 24 -10.75 18.35 -2.28
C GLU A 24 -9.40 17.62 -2.38
N LYS A 25 -8.33 18.24 -1.86
CA LYS A 25 -7.01 17.62 -1.79
C LYS A 25 -6.94 16.65 -0.61
N VAL A 26 -6.44 15.44 -0.86
CA VAL A 26 -6.29 14.39 0.17
C VAL A 26 -4.81 14.30 0.55
N GLU A 27 -4.47 14.82 1.74
CA GLU A 27 -3.07 14.84 2.23
C GLU A 27 -2.63 13.47 2.78
N GLU A 28 -3.42 12.86 3.67
CA GLU A 28 -3.11 11.56 4.28
C GLU A 28 -3.86 10.41 3.59
N PHE A 29 -3.59 10.21 2.31
CA PHE A 29 -4.31 9.24 1.49
C PHE A 29 -4.21 7.79 2.02
N TRP A 30 -3.11 7.46 2.70
CA TRP A 30 -2.88 6.14 3.29
C TRP A 30 -3.83 5.79 4.44
N ASN A 31 -4.48 6.79 5.06
CA ASN A 31 -5.47 6.57 6.10
C ASN A 31 -6.89 6.94 5.66
N HIS A 32 -7.08 7.42 4.42
CA HIS A 32 -8.39 7.80 3.91
C HIS A 32 -9.31 6.57 3.79
N PRO A 33 -10.55 6.61 4.31
CA PRO A 33 -11.42 5.43 4.43
C PRO A 33 -11.75 4.75 3.10
N ILE A 34 -11.78 5.50 1.99
CA ILE A 34 -12.01 4.94 0.66
C ILE A 34 -10.77 4.25 0.08
N ILE A 35 -9.56 4.71 0.44
CA ILE A 35 -8.30 4.27 -0.17
C ILE A 35 -7.66 3.15 0.63
N LYS A 36 -7.76 3.22 1.96
CA LYS A 36 -7.19 2.26 2.91
C LYS A 36 -7.49 0.80 2.57
N PRO A 37 -8.70 0.40 2.14
CA PRO A 37 -8.96 -0.98 1.73
C PRO A 37 -8.06 -1.44 0.57
N SER A 38 -7.85 -0.61 -0.45
CA SER A 38 -6.95 -0.94 -1.56
C SER A 38 -5.50 -1.06 -1.12
N ILE A 39 -5.06 -0.20 -0.19
CA ILE A 39 -3.71 -0.29 0.39
C ILE A 39 -3.53 -1.60 1.17
N ASN A 40 -4.54 -1.99 1.95
CA ASN A 40 -4.53 -3.26 2.67
C ASN A 40 -4.44 -4.47 1.72
N THR A 41 -5.12 -4.42 0.57
CA THR A 41 -4.99 -5.46 -0.47
C THR A 41 -3.56 -5.55 -0.98
N VAL A 42 -2.90 -4.42 -1.26
CA VAL A 42 -1.51 -4.43 -1.72
C VAL A 42 -0.57 -4.90 -0.62
N MET A 43 -0.78 -4.49 0.64
CA MET A 43 -0.04 -5.03 1.79
C MET A 43 -0.16 -6.56 1.87
N LYS A 44 -1.35 -7.11 1.63
CA LYS A 44 -1.55 -8.57 1.60
C LYS A 44 -0.76 -9.23 0.47
N ILE A 45 -0.64 -8.60 -0.69
CA ILE A 45 0.19 -9.11 -1.79
C ILE A 45 1.67 -9.14 -1.38
N TYR A 46 2.18 -8.09 -0.73
CA TYR A 46 3.56 -8.09 -0.20
C TYR A 46 3.77 -9.20 0.84
N GLU A 47 2.79 -9.44 1.72
CA GLU A 47 2.85 -10.55 2.69
C GLU A 47 2.90 -11.91 1.98
N LEU A 48 2.02 -12.15 1.02
CA LEU A 48 1.94 -13.41 0.28
C LEU A 48 3.23 -13.67 -0.52
N ALA A 49 3.82 -12.64 -1.11
CA ALA A 49 5.06 -12.77 -1.89
C ALA A 49 6.28 -13.15 -1.04
N GLN A 50 6.19 -13.10 0.30
CA GLN A 50 7.24 -13.57 1.21
C GLN A 50 7.10 -15.05 1.59
N ILE A 51 5.95 -15.68 1.32
CA ILE A 51 5.71 -17.08 1.63
C ILE A 51 6.42 -17.95 0.57
N ASP A 52 7.27 -18.88 1.03
CA ASP A 52 8.06 -19.76 0.17
C ASP A 52 7.20 -20.53 -0.85
N GLU A 53 6.02 -20.98 -0.44
CA GLU A 53 5.05 -21.69 -1.29
C GLU A 53 4.61 -20.89 -2.52
N TYR A 54 4.66 -19.56 -2.45
CA TYR A 54 4.20 -18.67 -3.53
C TYR A 54 5.34 -18.03 -4.31
N LYS A 55 6.61 -18.40 -4.07
CA LYS A 55 7.77 -17.78 -4.73
C LYS A 55 7.90 -18.09 -6.22
N ASP A 56 7.37 -19.24 -6.64
CA ASP A 56 7.51 -19.77 -8.01
C ASP A 56 6.22 -19.64 -8.85
N ILE A 57 5.22 -18.90 -8.34
CA ILE A 57 3.93 -18.61 -9.02
C ILE A 57 3.94 -17.17 -9.52
#